data_AF-A0A961PJP4-F1
#
_entry.id   AF-A0A961PJP4-F1
#
_cell.length_a   1.000
_cell.length_b   1.000
_cell.length_c   1.000
_cell.angle_alpha   90.00
_cell.angle_beta   90.00
_cell.angle_gamma   90.00
#
_symmetry.space_group_name_H-M   'P 1'
#
loop_
_entity.id
_entity.type
_entity.pdbx_description
1 polymer ?
#
loop_
_entity_poly.entity_id
_entity_poly.type
_entity_poly.pdbx_seq_one_letter_code
_entity_poly.pdbx_strand_id
1 'polypeptide(L)'
;MTHTLLVFGDSNSHGTPPIVTPGEYLRFDAGIRWPRVLARALGDDWSVVEEGLPGRTTQFDDPIMGAHMNGQTGLRIALESHGPIDLLVVMLGTNDAKTRFNPTPERIVAGVAGLIDIALSEPMQTRHDGFELLVICPPPV
;
A
#
# COMPACT_ATOMS: atom_id res chain seq x y z
N MET A 1 -10.81 -6.00 -22.54
CA MET A 1 -10.04 -4.89 -21.94
C MET A 1 -9.45 -5.44 -20.66
N THR A 2 -8.21 -5.10 -20.33
CA THR A 2 -7.53 -5.63 -19.14
C THR A 2 -7.87 -4.76 -17.94
N HIS A 3 -8.37 -5.35 -16.85
CA HIS A 3 -8.64 -4.67 -15.59
C HIS A 3 -7.33 -4.34 -14.87
N THR A 4 -7.27 -3.22 -14.15
CA THR A 4 -6.09 -2.79 -13.39
C THR A 4 -6.33 -2.87 -11.89
N LEU A 5 -5.49 -3.63 -11.21
CA LEU A 5 -5.45 -3.74 -9.75
C LEU A 5 -4.19 -3.04 -9.23
N LEU A 6 -4.35 -2.03 -8.37
CA LEU A 6 -3.25 -1.35 -7.71
C LEU A 6 -3.07 -1.87 -6.28
N VAL A 7 -1.89 -2.40 -5.98
CA VAL A 7 -1.51 -2.81 -4.61
C VAL A 7 -0.72 -1.69 -3.95
N PHE A 8 -1.33 -0.99 -3.01
CA PHE A 8 -0.71 0.04 -2.19
C PHE A 8 -0.32 -0.54 -0.83
N GLY A 9 0.97 -0.56 -0.49
CA GLY A 9 1.41 -1.15 0.77
C GLY A 9 2.80 -0.78 1.23
N ASP A 10 3.30 -1.53 2.20
CA ASP A 10 4.63 -1.36 2.80
C ASP A 10 5.66 -2.39 2.28
N SER A 11 6.64 -2.76 3.11
CA SER A 11 7.64 -3.79 2.83
C SER A 11 7.04 -5.16 2.51
N ASN A 12 5.89 -5.50 3.11
CA ASN A 12 5.21 -6.77 2.86
C ASN A 12 4.69 -6.84 1.41
N SER A 13 4.21 -5.72 0.86
CA SER A 13 3.81 -5.61 -0.55
C SER A 13 4.98 -5.37 -1.50
N HIS A 14 6.01 -4.66 -1.06
CA HIS A 14 7.26 -4.51 -1.82
C HIS A 14 7.96 -5.86 -2.04
N GLY A 15 7.79 -6.80 -1.10
CA GLY A 15 8.49 -8.08 -1.09
C GLY A 15 9.88 -7.97 -0.49
N THR A 16 10.04 -7.23 0.60
CA THR A 16 11.31 -7.17 1.33
C THR A 16 11.47 -8.44 2.18
N PRO A 17 12.57 -9.21 2.04
CA PRO A 17 12.83 -10.34 2.92
C PRO A 17 13.14 -9.86 4.36
N PRO A 18 13.03 -10.73 5.38
CA PRO A 18 13.48 -10.42 6.73
C PRO A 18 14.93 -9.93 6.73
N ILE A 19 15.17 -8.77 7.33
CA ILE A 19 16.50 -8.16 7.39
C ILE A 19 17.36 -8.96 8.36
N VAL A 20 18.40 -9.60 7.84
CA VAL A 20 19.42 -10.30 8.65
C VAL A 20 20.69 -9.48 8.81
N THR A 21 20.97 -8.57 7.88
CA THR A 21 22.13 -7.68 7.88
C THR A 21 21.66 -6.22 7.77
N PRO A 22 21.99 -5.35 8.74
CA PRO A 22 21.66 -3.93 8.64
C PRO A 22 22.27 -3.27 7.40
N GLY A 23 21.47 -2.47 6.68
CA GLY A 23 21.91 -1.74 5.48
C GLY A 23 21.76 -2.50 4.17
N GLU A 24 21.32 -3.77 4.20
CA GLU A 24 20.94 -4.48 2.99
C GLU A 24 19.50 -4.18 2.58
N TYR A 25 19.32 -3.75 1.32
CA TYR A 25 18.02 -3.44 0.73
C TYR A 25 17.69 -4.48 -0.33
N LEU A 26 17.25 -5.64 0.13
CA LEU A 26 16.87 -6.75 -0.74
C LEU A 26 15.40 -6.69 -1.14
N ARG A 27 15.08 -7.29 -2.28
CA ARG A 27 13.71 -7.49 -2.76
C ARG A 27 13.60 -8.89 -3.33
N PHE A 28 12.55 -9.62 -2.93
CA PHE A 28 12.21 -10.90 -3.52
C PHE A 28 11.93 -10.75 -5.01
N ASP A 29 12.29 -11.76 -5.78
CA ASP A 29 11.98 -11.83 -7.20
C ASP A 29 10.48 -11.88 -7.47
N ALA A 30 10.09 -11.55 -8.70
CA ALA A 30 8.69 -11.48 -9.11
C ALA A 30 7.93 -12.80 -8.94
N GLY A 31 8.62 -13.94 -8.83
CA GLY A 31 7.96 -15.24 -8.57
C GLY A 31 7.48 -15.44 -7.13
N ILE A 32 7.91 -14.60 -6.19
CA ILE A 32 7.72 -14.79 -4.75
C ILE A 32 6.82 -13.70 -4.15
N ARG A 33 6.91 -12.46 -4.66
CA ARG A 33 6.13 -11.32 -4.14
C ARG A 33 4.64 -11.56 -4.32
N TRP A 34 3.86 -11.41 -3.25
CA TRP A 34 2.43 -11.72 -3.28
C TRP A 34 1.63 -10.95 -4.34
N PRO A 35 1.92 -9.69 -4.72
CA PRO A 35 1.18 -9.03 -5.80
C PRO A 35 1.39 -9.71 -7.16
N ARG A 36 2.57 -10.30 -7.38
CA ARG A 36 2.89 -11.02 -8.63
C ARG A 36 2.36 -12.44 -8.62
N VAL A 37 2.29 -13.08 -7.45
CA VAL A 37 1.58 -14.36 -7.29
C VAL A 37 0.08 -14.14 -7.55
N LEU A 38 -0.51 -13.06 -7.01
CA LEU A 38 -1.88 -12.64 -7.30
C LEU A 38 -2.10 -12.41 -8.80
N ALA A 39 -1.22 -11.64 -9.46
CA ALA A 39 -1.32 -11.38 -10.89
C ALA A 39 -1.39 -12.67 -11.72
N ARG A 40 -0.57 -13.68 -11.39
CA ARG A 40 -0.60 -14.99 -12.06
C ARG A 40 -1.90 -15.75 -11.81
N ALA A 41 -2.47 -15.63 -10.61
CA ALA A 41 -3.72 -16.29 -10.25
C ALA A 41 -4.94 -15.65 -10.93
N LEU A 42 -4.91 -14.33 -11.14
CA LEU A 42 -5.96 -13.58 -11.84
C LEU A 42 -5.92 -13.80 -13.37
N GLY A 43 -4.75 -14.07 -13.93
CA GLY A 43 -4.58 -14.31 -15.37
C GLY A 43 -4.50 -13.02 -16.20
N ASP A 44 -4.51 -13.18 -17.52
CA ASP A 44 -4.19 -12.10 -18.48
C ASP A 44 -5.26 -11.00 -18.58
N ASP A 45 -6.44 -11.24 -17.99
CA ASP A 45 -7.51 -10.23 -17.90
C ASP A 45 -7.19 -9.14 -16.86
N TRP A 46 -6.16 -9.34 -16.03
CA TRP A 46 -5.75 -8.40 -14.98
C TRP A 46 -4.30 -7.95 -15.11
N SER A 47 -4.08 -6.64 -14.99
CA SER A 47 -2.79 -6.01 -14.78
C SER A 47 -2.65 -5.62 -13.32
N VAL A 48 -1.53 -5.99 -12.68
CA VAL A 48 -1.25 -5.65 -11.27
C VAL A 48 -0.12 -4.65 -11.17
N VAL A 49 -0.40 -3.50 -10.55
CA VAL A 49 0.55 -2.43 -10.25
C VAL A 49 1.06 -2.59 -8.81
N GLU A 50 2.38 -2.69 -8.65
CA GLU A 50 3.05 -2.86 -7.36
C GLU A 50 3.49 -1.51 -6.77
N GLU A 51 2.67 -0.92 -5.89
CA GLU A 51 2.97 0.30 -5.12
C GLU A 51 3.33 -0.01 -3.66
N GLY A 52 4.34 -0.86 -3.46
CA GLY A 52 4.86 -1.22 -2.14
C GLY A 52 6.10 -0.39 -1.76
N LEU A 53 6.06 0.31 -0.63
CA LEU A 53 7.18 1.13 -0.13
C LEU A 53 7.58 0.71 1.29
N PRO A 54 8.77 0.11 1.48
CA PRO A 54 9.25 -0.27 2.81
C PRO A 54 9.25 0.90 3.79
N GLY A 55 8.61 0.71 4.95
CA GLY A 55 8.50 1.73 6.00
C GLY A 55 7.27 2.64 5.91
N ARG A 56 6.51 2.59 4.81
CA ARG A 56 5.28 3.39 4.64
C ARG A 56 4.32 3.18 5.80
N THR A 57 3.81 4.29 6.34
CA THR A 57 2.80 4.33 7.39
C THR A 57 1.46 4.70 6.78
N THR A 58 0.37 4.63 7.54
CA THR A 58 -0.94 5.09 7.05
C THR A 58 -1.05 6.61 7.02
N GLN A 59 -0.44 7.31 7.97
CA GLN A 59 -0.69 8.75 8.19
C GLN A 59 0.51 9.57 8.70
N PHE A 60 1.64 8.94 9.00
CA PHE A 60 2.76 9.58 9.68
C PHE A 60 3.91 9.89 8.73
N ASP A 61 4.37 11.14 8.80
CA ASP A 61 5.71 11.51 8.38
C ASP A 61 6.70 10.82 9.34
N ASP A 62 7.57 9.95 8.83
CA ASP A 62 8.52 9.25 9.69
C ASP A 62 9.70 10.21 9.98
N PRO A 63 10.02 10.52 11.26
CA PRO A 63 11.08 11.46 11.60
C PRO A 63 12.50 10.94 11.28
N ILE A 64 12.65 9.65 11.00
CA ILE A 64 13.92 9.01 10.64
C ILE A 64 13.99 8.74 9.15
N MET A 65 12.92 8.19 8.57
CA MET A 65 12.90 7.79 7.16
C MET A 65 12.46 8.92 6.22
N GLY A 66 11.74 9.92 6.72
CA GLY A 66 11.30 11.10 6.00
C GLY A 66 9.77 11.18 5.80
N ALA A 67 9.30 12.38 5.48
CA ALA A 67 7.87 12.68 5.30
C ALA A 67 7.19 11.88 4.17
N HIS A 68 7.95 11.42 3.19
CA HIS A 68 7.44 10.58 2.10
C HIS A 68 6.97 9.18 2.54
N MET A 69 7.21 8.78 3.80
CA MET A 69 6.61 7.58 4.38
C MET A 69 5.11 7.72 4.67
N ASN A 70 4.57 8.93 4.63
CA ASN A 70 3.17 9.18 4.89
C ASN A 70 2.29 8.61 3.77
N GLY A 71 1.53 7.57 4.10
CA GLY A 71 0.65 6.88 3.17
C GLY A 71 -0.41 7.77 2.54
N GLN A 72 -0.86 8.83 3.21
CA GLN A 72 -1.87 9.74 2.64
C GLN A 72 -1.32 10.53 1.46
N THR A 73 -0.10 11.08 1.59
CA THR A 73 0.58 11.75 0.49
C THR A 73 0.91 10.75 -0.61
N GLY A 74 1.44 9.58 -0.24
CA GLY A 74 1.76 8.52 -1.18
C GLY A 74 0.55 8.02 -1.98
N LEU A 75 -0.62 7.87 -1.34
CA LEU A 75 -1.82 7.34 -1.98
C LEU A 75 -2.37 8.31 -3.03
N ARG A 76 -2.37 9.62 -2.74
CA ARG A 76 -2.75 10.64 -3.73
C ARG A 76 -1.83 10.59 -4.95
N ILE A 77 -0.52 10.53 -4.73
CA ILE A 77 0.46 10.41 -5.83
C ILE A 77 0.18 9.15 -6.65
N ALA A 78 -0.05 8.00 -6.02
CA ALA A 78 -0.33 6.75 -6.72
C ALA A 78 -1.63 6.81 -7.55
N LEU A 79 -2.73 7.28 -6.97
CA LEU A 79 -4.01 7.42 -7.66
C LEU A 79 -3.95 8.46 -8.79
N GLU A 80 -3.16 9.52 -8.64
CA GLU A 80 -2.99 10.52 -9.70
C GLU A 80 -2.04 10.05 -10.81
N SER A 81 -1.08 9.17 -10.51
CA SER A 81 -0.06 8.70 -11.46
C SER A 81 -0.47 7.47 -12.27
N HIS A 82 -1.32 6.61 -11.70
CA HIS A 82 -1.81 5.39 -12.35
C HIS A 82 -3.26 5.59 -12.79
N GLY A 83 -3.76 4.77 -13.73
CA GLY A 83 -5.19 4.74 -14.07
C GLY A 83 -5.51 4.45 -15.54
N PRO A 84 -6.77 4.09 -15.86
CA PRO A 84 -7.88 3.82 -14.93
C PRO A 84 -7.59 2.60 -14.04
N ILE A 85 -8.12 2.61 -12.81
CA ILE A 85 -7.95 1.54 -11.82
C ILE A 85 -9.33 0.91 -11.65
N ASP A 86 -9.41 -0.42 -11.59
CA ASP A 86 -10.64 -1.17 -11.33
C ASP A 86 -10.73 -1.61 -9.87
N LEU A 87 -9.58 -1.92 -9.25
CA LEU A 87 -9.48 -2.33 -7.84
C LEU A 87 -8.25 -1.74 -7.16
N LEU A 88 -8.45 -1.03 -6.06
CA LEU A 88 -7.40 -0.59 -5.14
C LEU A 88 -7.32 -1.56 -3.95
N VAL A 89 -6.14 -2.12 -3.71
CA VAL A 89 -5.85 -2.91 -2.50
C VAL A 89 -4.92 -2.13 -1.60
N VAL A 90 -5.32 -1.90 -0.34
CA VAL A 90 -4.50 -1.24 0.68
C VAL A 90 -4.14 -2.25 1.76
N MET A 91 -2.84 -2.49 1.96
CA MET A 91 -2.31 -3.28 3.09
C MET A 91 -1.23 -2.48 3.82
N LEU A 92 -1.65 -1.77 4.87
CA LEU A 92 -0.82 -0.91 5.72
C LEU A 92 -1.24 -1.02 7.19
N GLY A 93 -0.39 -0.51 8.08
CA GLY A 93 -0.62 -0.47 9.53
C GLY A 93 0.54 -1.05 10.35
N THR A 94 1.38 -1.89 9.75
CA THR A 94 2.56 -2.49 10.40
C THR A 94 3.49 -1.43 10.97
N ASN A 95 3.82 -0.41 10.16
CA ASN A 95 4.77 0.63 10.56
C ASN A 95 4.19 1.65 11.54
N ASP A 96 2.87 1.82 11.56
CA ASP A 96 2.16 2.68 12.50
C ASP A 96 2.30 2.16 13.93
N ALA A 97 2.46 0.84 14.11
CA ALA A 97 2.70 0.20 15.41
C ALA A 97 4.11 0.44 15.98
N LYS A 98 5.01 1.15 15.28
CA LYS A 98 6.31 1.53 15.84
C LYS A 98 6.10 2.45 17.05
N THR A 99 6.74 2.12 18.17
CA THR A 99 6.63 2.85 19.45
C THR A 99 6.87 4.35 19.34
N ARG A 100 7.75 4.78 18.42
CA ARG A 100 8.05 6.20 18.15
C ARG A 100 6.83 7.03 17.76
N PHE A 101 5.78 6.41 17.23
CA PHE A 101 4.53 7.09 16.88
C PHE A 101 3.52 7.12 18.03
N ASN A 102 3.87 6.54 19.19
CA ASN A 102 3.01 6.37 20.36
C ASN A 102 1.65 5.71 19.98
N PRO A 103 1.68 4.52 19.38
CA PRO A 103 0.51 3.93 18.74
C PRO A 103 -0.57 3.58 19.74
N THR A 104 -1.82 3.73 19.30
CA THR A 104 -2.99 3.06 19.90
C THR A 104 -3.80 2.44 18.76
N PRO A 105 -4.63 1.41 19.02
CA PRO A 105 -5.52 0.85 18.01
C PRO A 105 -6.36 1.92 17.30
N GLU A 106 -6.89 2.88 18.05
CA GLU A 106 -7.73 3.97 17.52
C GLU A 106 -6.94 4.87 16.56
N ARG A 107 -5.67 5.16 16.89
CA ARG A 107 -4.81 5.97 16.01
C ARG A 107 -4.48 5.23 14.72
N ILE A 108 -4.18 3.92 14.80
CA ILE A 108 -3.91 3.10 13.60
C ILE A 108 -5.17 3.05 12.72
N VAL A 109 -6.33 2.79 13.31
CA VAL A 109 -7.62 2.78 12.60
C VAL A 109 -7.92 4.13 11.96
N ALA A 110 -7.69 5.24 12.67
CA ALA A 110 -7.90 6.58 12.10
C ALA A 110 -7.03 6.85 10.87
N GLY A 111 -5.80 6.34 10.86
CA GLY A 111 -4.92 6.44 9.69
C GLY A 111 -5.41 5.63 8.50
N VAL A 112 -5.86 4.39 8.74
CA VAL A 112 -6.50 3.56 7.69
C VAL A 112 -7.77 4.24 7.17
N ALA A 113 -8.61 4.79 8.06
CA ALA A 113 -9.81 5.53 7.69
C ALA A 113 -9.48 6.74 6.79
N GLY A 114 -8.41 7.48 7.10
CA GLY A 114 -7.94 8.55 6.23
C GLY A 114 -7.56 8.08 4.82
N LEU A 115 -6.96 6.90 4.67
CA LEU A 115 -6.69 6.31 3.34
C LEU A 115 -7.98 5.94 2.60
N ILE A 116 -8.97 5.41 3.31
CA ILE A 116 -10.29 5.09 2.75
C ILE A 116 -10.98 6.37 2.27
N ASP A 117 -10.98 7.43 3.08
CA ASP A 117 -11.59 8.73 2.71
C ASP A 117 -10.95 9.32 1.45
N ILE A 118 -9.63 9.18 1.29
CA ILE A 118 -8.91 9.60 0.07
C ILE A 118 -9.37 8.78 -1.13
N ALA A 119 -9.33 7.46 -1.00
CA ALA A 119 -9.67 6.53 -2.07
C ALA A 119 -11.12 6.70 -2.56
N LEU A 120 -12.05 6.90 -1.63
CA LEU A 120 -13.48 7.06 -1.91
C LEU A 120 -13.90 8.52 -2.17
N SER A 121 -12.96 9.46 -2.18
CA SER A 121 -13.27 10.86 -2.51
C SER A 121 -13.80 10.97 -3.94
N GLU A 122 -14.77 11.87 -4.15
CA GLU A 122 -15.38 12.12 -5.46
C GLU A 122 -14.35 12.38 -6.58
N PRO A 123 -13.26 13.17 -6.37
CA PRO A 123 -12.25 13.37 -7.41
C PRO A 123 -11.54 12.07 -7.82
N MET A 124 -11.21 11.21 -6.86
CA MET A 124 -10.53 9.93 -7.15
C MET A 124 -11.49 8.95 -7.82
N GLN A 125 -12.71 8.80 -7.28
CA GLN A 125 -13.70 7.90 -7.86
C GLN A 125 -14.07 8.30 -9.29
N THR A 126 -14.31 9.60 -9.55
CA THR A 126 -14.62 10.10 -10.89
C THR A 126 -13.44 9.90 -11.86
N ARG A 127 -12.19 10.09 -11.40
CA ARG A 127 -10.99 9.93 -12.23
C ARG A 127 -10.83 8.51 -12.78
N HIS A 128 -11.28 7.51 -12.03
CA HIS A 128 -11.07 6.10 -12.35
C HIS A 128 -12.35 5.35 -12.74
N ASP A 129 -13.46 6.07 -12.95
CA ASP A 129 -14.77 5.47 -13.26
C ASP A 129 -15.30 4.53 -12.17
N GLY A 130 -14.97 4.82 -10.90
CA GLY A 130 -15.50 4.12 -9.73
C GLY A 130 -14.82 2.78 -9.41
N PHE A 131 -13.56 2.81 -8.96
CA PHE A 131 -12.85 1.59 -8.55
C PHE A 131 -13.39 1.00 -7.23
N GLU A 132 -13.27 -0.31 -7.07
CA GLU A 132 -13.51 -1.00 -5.80
C GLU A 132 -12.30 -0.86 -4.84
N LEU A 133 -12.56 -0.87 -3.52
CA LEU A 133 -11.53 -0.78 -2.49
C LEU A 133 -11.53 -2.03 -1.61
N LEU A 134 -10.36 -2.69 -1.50
CA LEU A 134 -10.10 -3.77 -0.56
C LEU A 134 -9.05 -3.34 0.47
N VAL A 135 -9.42 -3.35 1.75
CA VAL A 135 -8.48 -3.11 2.86
C VAL A 135 -8.09 -4.44 3.49
N ILE A 136 -6.79 -4.70 3.59
CA ILE A 136 -6.23 -5.91 4.19
C ILE A 136 -5.54 -5.54 5.50
N CYS A 137 -5.97 -6.17 6.60
CA CYS A 137 -5.25 -6.11 7.86
C CYS A 137 -3.97 -6.97 7.74
N PRO A 138 -2.77 -6.42 7.97
CA PRO A 138 -1.54 -7.19 7.89
C PRO A 138 -1.47 -8.27 9.00
N PRO A 139 -0.67 -9.33 8.82
CA PRO A 139 -0.43 -10.31 9.88
C PRO A 139 0.14 -9.67 11.16
N PRO A 140 -0.14 -10.24 12.35
CA PRO A 140 0.44 -9.78 13.61
C PRO A 140 1.99 -9.84 13.59
N VAL A 141 2.62 -8.89 14.28
CA VAL A 141 4.07 -8.83 14.53
C VAL A 141 4.41 -9.43 15.88
#